data_AF-A0A5J4QHD8-F1
#
_entry.id   AF-A0A5J4QHD8-F1
#
_cell.length_a   1.000
_cell.length_b   1.000
_cell.length_c   1.000
_cell.angle_alpha   90.00
_cell.angle_beta   90.00
_cell.angle_gamma   90.00
#
_symmetry.space_group_name_H-M   'P 1'
#
loop_
_entity.id
_entity.type
_entity.pdbx_description
1 polymer ?
#
loop_
_entity_poly.entity_id
_entity_poly.type
_entity_poly.pdbx_seq_one_letter_code
_entity_poly.pdbx_strand_id
1 'polypeptide(L)'
;NRMNDEIQQHPETLFYLATDSQKEKALPKGIFGKRIITLDKEISRTTPSGIENAVVDLFLLSKTNKIIGSFYSSYTEMAAELSEIKCIIMKYGE
;
A
#
# COMPACT_ATOMS: atom_id res chain seq x y z
N ASN A 1 -2.31 3.15 15.83
CA ASN A 1 -2.23 2.41 14.55
C ASN A 1 -3.13 3.11 13.53
N ARG A 2 -2.52 3.80 12.54
CA ARG A 2 -3.21 4.67 11.57
C ARG A 2 -4.34 4.00 10.80
N MET A 3 -4.21 2.70 10.50
CA MET A 3 -5.27 1.97 9.79
C MET A 3 -6.54 1.82 10.64
N ASN A 4 -6.40 1.60 11.95
CA ASN A 4 -7.56 1.55 12.85
C ASN A 4 -8.25 2.91 12.96
N ASP A 5 -7.46 3.99 13.05
CA ASP A 5 -7.99 5.35 13.12
C ASP A 5 -8.81 5.69 11.86
N GLU A 6 -8.35 5.27 10.68
CA GLU A 6 -9.07 5.45 9.41
C GLU A 6 -10.38 4.65 9.38
N ILE A 7 -10.38 3.39 9.85
CA ILE A 7 -11.60 2.58 9.95
C ILE A 7 -12.60 3.19 10.94
N GLN A 8 -12.13 3.75 12.06
CA GLN A 8 -13.02 4.38 13.04
C GLN A 8 -13.71 5.63 12.48
N GLN A 9 -12.99 6.43 11.70
CA GLN A 9 -13.56 7.62 11.05
C GLN A 9 -14.42 7.27 9.84
N HIS A 10 -14.03 6.24 9.09
CA HIS A 10 -14.66 5.79 7.86
C HIS A 10 -14.83 4.26 7.87
N PRO A 11 -15.95 3.73 8.40
CA PRO A 11 -16.16 2.29 8.57
C PRO A 11 -16.13 1.45 7.29
N GLU A 12 -16.31 2.07 6.13
CA GLU A 12 -16.26 1.43 4.81
C GLU A 12 -14.86 1.41 4.19
N THR A 13 -13.84 1.85 4.94
CA THR A 13 -12.46 1.91 4.44
C THR A 13 -11.97 0.53 4.00
N LEU A 14 -11.40 0.53 2.79
CA LEU A 14 -10.61 -0.54 2.21
C LEU A 14 -9.16 -0.05 2.05
N PHE A 15 -8.20 -0.95 2.18
CA PHE A 15 -6.78 -0.66 2.04
C PHE A 15 -6.22 -1.45 0.87
N TYR A 16 -5.56 -0.74 -0.04
CA TYR A 16 -4.68 -1.37 -1.00
C TYR A 16 -3.28 -1.53 -0.38
N LEU A 17 -2.78 -2.77 -0.34
CA LEU A 17 -1.46 -3.09 0.18
C LEU A 17 -0.51 -3.43 -0.97
N ALA A 18 0.44 -2.54 -1.24
CA ALA A 18 1.62 -2.83 -2.04
C ALA A 18 2.81 -3.11 -1.10
N THR A 19 3.51 -4.22 -1.33
CA THR A 19 4.71 -4.63 -0.57
C THR A 19 5.59 -5.48 -1.48
N ASP A 20 6.90 -5.37 -1.32
CA ASP A 20 7.86 -6.24 -2.00
C ASP A 20 8.10 -7.57 -1.25
N SER A 21 7.31 -7.84 -0.22
CA SER A 21 7.37 -9.06 0.59
C SER A 21 6.05 -9.81 0.61
N GLN A 22 6.03 -11.02 0.04
CA GLN A 22 4.86 -11.89 0.11
C GLN A 22 4.51 -12.27 1.56
N LYS A 23 5.51 -12.33 2.46
CA LYS A 23 5.30 -12.61 3.89
C LYS A 23 4.58 -11.47 4.59
N GLU A 24 4.90 -10.23 4.25
CA GLU A 24 4.27 -9.05 4.84
C GLU A 24 2.80 -8.90 4.45
N LYS A 25 2.36 -9.48 3.32
CA LYS A 25 0.94 -9.50 2.94
C LYS A 25 0.06 -10.24 3.94
N ALA A 26 0.59 -11.28 4.60
CA ALA A 26 -0.20 -12.17 5.46
C ALA A 26 -0.68 -11.48 6.73
N LEU A 27 0.15 -10.62 7.35
CA LEU A 27 -0.15 -10.00 8.64
C LEU A 27 -1.32 -9.00 8.55
N PRO A 28 -1.32 -7.98 7.65
CA PRO A 28 -2.45 -7.09 7.50
C PRO A 28 -3.72 -7.82 7.07
N LYS A 29 -3.61 -8.83 6.19
CA LYS A 29 -4.76 -9.66 5.82
C LYS A 29 -5.34 -10.42 7.02
N GLY A 30 -4.51 -10.94 7.91
CA GLY A 30 -4.96 -11.60 9.13
C GLY A 30 -5.67 -10.67 10.11
N ILE A 31 -5.21 -9.42 10.23
CA ILE A 31 -5.77 -8.42 11.16
C ILE A 31 -7.03 -7.76 10.61
N PHE A 32 -7.02 -7.35 9.34
CA PHE A 32 -8.06 -6.52 8.74
C PHE A 32 -8.95 -7.28 7.74
N GLY A 33 -8.66 -8.55 7.47
CA GLY A 33 -9.48 -9.45 6.67
C GLY A 33 -9.78 -8.91 5.28
N LYS A 34 -11.07 -8.91 4.93
CA LYS A 34 -11.59 -8.48 3.62
C LYS A 34 -11.33 -7.00 3.29
N ARG A 35 -10.86 -6.21 4.25
CA ARG A 35 -10.51 -4.80 4.01
C ARG A 35 -9.18 -4.66 3.27
N ILE A 36 -8.35 -5.71 3.21
CA ILE A 36 -7.07 -5.68 2.49
C ILE A 36 -7.24 -6.21 1.09
N ILE A 37 -6.95 -5.34 0.12
CA ILE A 37 -6.81 -5.65 -1.29
C ILE A 37 -5.31 -5.61 -1.61
N THR A 38 -4.81 -6.56 -2.39
CA THR A 38 -3.41 -6.58 -2.82
C THR A 38 -3.31 -7.35 -4.13
N LEU A 39 -2.33 -7.03 -4.96
CA LEU A 39 -2.01 -7.80 -6.14
C LEU A 39 -1.36 -9.12 -5.75
N ASP A 40 -1.99 -10.25 -6.08
CA ASP A 40 -1.42 -11.58 -5.89
C ASP A 40 -0.73 -12.04 -7.18
N LYS A 41 0.39 -11.40 -7.49
CA LYS A 41 1.24 -11.64 -8.65
C LYS A 41 2.71 -11.74 -8.23
N GLU A 42 3.55 -12.10 -9.19
CA GLU A 42 4.99 -12.18 -9.01
C GLU A 42 5.56 -10.85 -8.51
N ILE A 43 6.35 -10.94 -7.44
CA ILE A 43 7.15 -9.83 -6.92
C ILE A 43 8.59 -10.10 -7.31
N SER A 44 9.11 -9.32 -8.25
CA SER A 44 10.50 -9.45 -8.69
C SER A 44 11.01 -8.13 -9.26
N ARG A 45 12.26 -7.80 -8.95
CA ARG A 45 12.95 -6.61 -9.47
C ARG A 45 13.76 -6.90 -10.74
N THR A 46 13.82 -8.17 -11.16
CA THR A 46 14.72 -8.63 -12.23
C THR A 46 13.99 -9.28 -13.40
N THR A 47 12.70 -9.59 -13.26
CA THR A 47 11.88 -10.15 -14.33
C THR A 47 10.97 -9.06 -14.92
N PRO A 48 10.70 -9.09 -16.23
CA PRO A 48 9.76 -8.15 -16.86
C PRO A 48 8.38 -8.16 -16.18
N SER A 49 7.82 -9.35 -15.94
CA SER A 49 6.53 -9.53 -15.24
C SER A 49 6.55 -8.91 -13.83
N GLY A 50 7.60 -9.10 -13.04
CA GLY A 50 7.72 -8.49 -11.73
C GLY A 50 7.76 -6.96 -11.77
N ILE A 51 8.50 -6.40 -12.74
CA ILE A 51 8.58 -4.94 -12.94
C ILE A 51 7.21 -4.39 -13.39
N GLU A 52 6.54 -5.04 -14.34
CA GLU A 52 5.20 -4.67 -14.79
C GLU A 52 4.18 -4.72 -13.63
N ASN A 53 4.21 -5.77 -12.81
CA ASN A 53 3.34 -5.87 -11.63
C ASN A 53 3.63 -4.75 -10.62
N ALA A 54 4.89 -4.38 -10.40
CA ALA A 54 5.25 -3.26 -9.55
C ALA A 54 4.74 -1.91 -10.10
N VAL A 55 4.67 -1.74 -11.42
CA VAL A 55 4.05 -0.55 -12.03
C VAL A 55 2.53 -0.57 -11.83
N VAL A 56 1.88 -1.73 -11.95
CA VAL A 56 0.45 -1.88 -11.65
C VAL A 56 0.15 -1.52 -10.18
N ASP A 57 0.95 -2.03 -9.23
CA ASP A 57 0.85 -1.66 -7.81
C ASP A 57 0.96 -0.14 -7.60
N LEU A 58 1.89 0.52 -8.31
CA LEU A 58 2.13 1.95 -8.19
C LEU A 58 0.90 2.75 -8.64
N PHE A 59 0.31 2.38 -9.78
CA PHE A 59 -0.92 3.00 -10.26
C PHE A 59 -2.10 2.73 -9.32
N LEU A 60 -2.26 1.51 -8.81
CA LEU A 60 -3.33 1.18 -7.87
C LEU A 60 -3.21 1.99 -6.56
N LEU A 61 -2.00 2.13 -6.02
CA LEU A 61 -1.74 3.01 -4.88
C LEU A 61 -2.11 4.47 -5.19
N SER A 62 -1.70 4.98 -6.35
CA SER A 62 -1.97 6.37 -6.75
C SER A 62 -3.47 6.68 -6.88
N LYS A 63 -4.31 5.65 -7.07
CA LYS A 63 -5.77 5.80 -7.17
C LYS A 63 -6.52 5.63 -5.85
N THR A 64 -5.81 5.53 -4.73
CA THR A 64 -6.41 5.57 -3.39
C THR A 64 -6.75 7.01 -2.98
N ASN A 65 -7.53 7.19 -1.91
CA ASN A 65 -7.84 8.54 -1.40
C ASN A 65 -6.66 9.19 -0.68
N LYS A 66 -5.80 8.39 -0.06
CA LYS A 66 -4.59 8.79 0.65
C LYS A 66 -3.68 7.57 0.81
N ILE A 67 -2.38 7.81 0.91
CA ILE A 67 -1.38 6.76 1.14
C ILE A 67 -0.94 6.80 2.60
N ILE A 68 -0.83 5.62 3.23
CA ILE A 68 -0.12 5.43 4.51
C ILE A 68 1.19 4.73 4.14
N GLY A 69 2.29 5.49 4.17
CA GLY A 69 3.61 5.03 3.72
C GLY A 69 4.60 4.87 4.88
N SER A 70 5.66 4.11 4.64
CA SER A 70 6.82 4.06 5.54
C SER A 70 7.77 5.23 5.25
N PHE A 71 8.55 5.62 6.26
CA PHE A 71 9.59 6.65 6.10
C PHE A 71 10.63 6.22 5.05
N TYR A 72 11.00 7.14 4.15
CA TYR A 72 11.96 6.95 3.04
C TYR A 72 11.52 6.05 1.87
N SER A 73 10.24 5.76 1.70
CA SER A 73 9.79 5.05 0.50
C SER A 73 9.52 6.01 -0.66
N SER A 74 10.51 6.15 -1.56
CA SER A 74 10.35 6.89 -2.83
C SER A 74 9.21 6.33 -3.69
N TYR A 75 8.85 5.06 -3.49
CA TYR A 75 7.74 4.41 -4.17
C TYR A 75 6.38 4.99 -3.73
N THR A 76 6.17 5.21 -2.43
CA THR A 76 4.94 5.84 -1.93
C THR A 76 4.88 7.33 -2.23
N GLU A 77 6.03 8.01 -2.25
CA GLU A 77 6.12 9.42 -2.67
C GLU A 77 5.73 9.57 -4.14
N MET A 78 6.29 8.73 -5.02
CA MET A 78 5.96 8.73 -6.44
C MET A 78 4.48 8.42 -6.69
N ALA A 79 3.90 7.43 -5.99
CA ALA A 79 2.48 7.12 -6.12
C ALA A 79 1.58 8.29 -5.71
N ALA A 80 1.96 9.02 -4.65
CA ALA A 80 1.25 10.19 -4.19
C ALA A 80 1.33 11.34 -5.22
N GLU A 81 2.53 11.61 -5.75
CA GLU A 81 2.74 12.64 -6.78
C GLU A 81 1.97 12.35 -8.07
N LEU A 82 1.92 11.09 -8.52
CA LEU A 82 1.24 10.69 -9.77
C LEU A 82 -0.24 11.06 -9.84
N SER A 83 -0.92 11.20 -8.70
CA SER A 83 -2.34 11.56 -8.63
C SER A 83 -2.64 12.69 -7.66
N GLU A 84 -1.60 13.41 -7.21
CA GLU A 84 -1.71 14.54 -6.28
C GLU A 84 -2.48 14.22 -4.99
N ILE A 85 -2.26 13.02 -4.43
CA ILE A 85 -2.93 12.56 -3.21
C ILE A 85 -2.02 12.69 -1.98
N LYS A 86 -2.64 12.79 -0.80
CA LYS A 86 -1.89 12.92 0.46
C LYS A 86 -1.13 11.64 0.79
N CYS A 87 0.16 11.76 1.10
CA CYS A 87 0.95 10.68 1.71
C CYS A 87 1.19 10.97 3.19
N ILE A 88 0.76 10.05 4.06
CA ILE A 88 0.97 10.09 5.51
C ILE A 88 2.09 9.11 5.84
N ILE A 89 3.23 9.65 6.27
CA ILE A 89 4.41 8.85 6.57
C ILE A 89 4.40 8.39 8.02
N MET A 90 4.47 7.07 8.25
CA MET A 90 4.64 6.47 9.57
C MET A 90 6.10 6.52 9.99
N LYS A 91 6.36 7.08 11.18
CA LYS A 91 7.68 7.01 11.83
C LYS A 91 7.81 5.67 12.56
N TYR A 92 9.03 5.14 12.64
CA TYR A 92 9.31 3.96 13.46
C TYR A 92 8.90 4.22 14.92
N GLY A 93 7.96 3.43 15.45
CA GLY A 93 7.49 3.51 16.83
C GLY A 93 6.07 4.06 17.05
N GLU A 94 5.32 4.40 16.00
CA GLU A 94 3.90 4.84 16.05
C GLU A 94 2.88 3.80 15.53
#